data_AF-A0A9J6QFX6-F1
#
_entry.id   AF-A0A9J6QFX6-F1
#
_cell.length_a   1.000
_cell.length_b   1.000
_cell.length_c   1.000
_cell.angle_alpha   90.00
_cell.angle_beta   90.00
_cell.angle_gamma   90.00
#
_symmetry.space_group_name_H-M   'P 1'
#
loop_
_entity.id
_entity.type
_entity.pdbx_description
1 polymer ?
#
loop_
_entity_poly.entity_id
_entity_poly.type
_entity_poly.pdbx_seq_one_letter_code
_entity_poly.pdbx_strand_id
1 'polypeptide(L)'
;MLEEASQHDDAWLEQEILNRGLLATHYPRRKPNSTEMTQAKVPHTAAQTLAEGEFNRLYARGLSSRAKAEGIKFVEAYRARYSENPRPESQAIIGKKFRPEEILEDLRNNPGVDTALGVPPGPNSGITIKLIK
;
A
#
# COMPACT_ATOMS: atom_id res chain seq x y z
N MET A 1 -5.51 -10.98 19.58
CA MET A 1 -4.81 -10.79 18.29
C MET A 1 -5.71 -10.14 17.23
N LEU A 2 -6.92 -10.66 16.94
CA LEU A 2 -7.87 -10.02 16.00
C LEU A 2 -8.53 -8.74 16.54
N GLU A 3 -8.83 -8.69 17.85
CA GLU A 3 -9.43 -7.50 18.49
C GLU A 3 -8.46 -6.31 18.51
N GLU A 4 -7.19 -6.52 18.90
CA GLU A 4 -6.20 -5.43 18.89
C GLU A 4 -5.92 -4.90 17.48
N ALA A 5 -5.89 -5.79 16.47
CA ALA A 5 -5.70 -5.40 15.07
C ALA A 5 -6.83 -4.52 14.52
N SER A 6 -8.01 -4.52 15.15
CA SER A 6 -9.14 -3.69 14.75
C SER A 6 -9.14 -2.29 15.38
N GLN A 7 -8.29 -2.05 16.38
CA GLN A 7 -8.23 -0.80 17.15
C GLN A 7 -7.22 0.22 16.60
N HIS A 8 -6.44 -0.18 15.60
CA HIS A 8 -5.34 0.61 15.07
C HIS A 8 -5.48 0.81 13.58
N ASP A 9 -5.12 2.00 13.13
CA ASP A 9 -5.10 2.42 11.74
C ASP A 9 -3.66 2.71 11.27
N ASP A 10 -3.53 3.20 10.05
CA ASP A 10 -2.24 3.61 9.49
C ASP A 10 -1.60 4.77 10.25
N ALA A 11 -2.39 5.68 10.83
CA ALA A 11 -1.87 6.79 11.64
C ALA A 11 -1.20 6.28 12.92
N TRP A 12 -1.79 5.27 13.59
CA TRP A 12 -1.15 4.61 14.72
C TRP A 12 0.19 3.95 14.31
N LEU A 13 0.21 3.25 13.18
CA LEU A 13 1.42 2.59 12.69
C LEU A 13 2.52 3.60 12.32
N GLU A 14 2.17 4.74 11.72
CA GLU A 14 3.10 5.85 11.48
C GLU A 14 3.75 6.33 12.78
N GLN A 15 2.95 6.56 13.83
CA GLN A 15 3.48 7.01 15.12
C GLN A 15 4.41 5.97 15.74
N GLU A 16 4.09 4.68 15.67
CA GLU A 16 4.96 3.63 16.17
C GLU A 16 6.28 3.54 15.38
N ILE A 17 6.26 3.74 14.06
CA ILE A 17 7.49 3.80 13.24
C ILE A 17 8.39 4.95 13.69
N LEU A 18 7.81 6.12 13.98
CA LEU A 18 8.54 7.31 14.43
C LEU A 18 9.08 7.14 15.85
N ASN A 19 8.23 6.75 16.80
CA ASN A 19 8.58 6.59 18.22
C ASN A 19 9.72 5.60 18.43
N ARG A 20 9.75 4.55 17.62
CA ARG A 20 10.76 3.48 17.69
C ARG A 20 11.99 3.74 16.81
N GLY A 21 11.98 4.79 15.99
CA GLY A 21 13.09 5.13 15.10
C GLY A 21 13.40 4.04 14.06
N LEU A 22 12.37 3.45 13.45
CA LEU A 22 12.52 2.29 12.56
C LEU A 22 13.00 2.61 11.14
N LEU A 23 13.15 3.89 10.80
CA LEU A 23 13.61 4.33 9.49
C LEU A 23 15.08 4.69 9.51
N ALA A 24 15.77 4.39 8.41
CA ALA A 24 17.09 4.96 8.15
C ALA A 24 17.00 6.50 8.11
N THR A 25 18.07 7.19 8.49
CA THR A 25 18.12 8.66 8.41
C THR A 25 18.51 9.16 7.03
N HIS A 26 19.32 8.38 6.31
CA HIS A 26 19.85 8.68 4.98
C HIS A 26 19.88 7.44 4.11
N TYR A 27 19.88 7.65 2.79
CA TYR A 27 20.05 6.61 1.78
C TYR A 27 21.01 7.07 0.68
N PRO A 28 21.77 6.15 0.07
CA PRO A 28 22.65 6.48 -1.05
C PRO A 28 21.82 6.86 -2.28
N ARG A 29 22.19 7.96 -2.92
CA ARG A 29 21.56 8.48 -4.14
C ARG A 29 22.64 8.92 -5.13
N ARG A 30 22.45 8.63 -6.41
CA ARG A 30 23.33 9.13 -7.47
C ARG A 30 23.09 10.62 -7.71
N LYS A 31 24.16 11.41 -7.85
CA LYS A 31 24.04 12.83 -8.21
C LYS A 31 23.45 12.99 -9.62
N PRO A 32 22.57 13.97 -9.87
CA PRO A 32 22.10 14.27 -11.22
C PRO A 32 23.29 14.49 -12.16
N ASN A 33 23.27 13.85 -13.33
CA ASN A 33 24.29 13.98 -14.38
C ASN A 33 25.73 13.60 -13.97
N SER A 34 25.93 12.80 -12.91
CA SER A 34 27.25 12.32 -12.49
C SER A 34 27.22 10.83 -12.15
N THR A 35 28.38 10.15 -12.16
CA THR A 35 28.55 8.78 -11.66
C THR A 35 28.83 8.74 -10.15
N GLU A 36 29.03 9.91 -9.52
CA GLU A 36 29.26 10.01 -8.08
C GLU A 36 28.01 9.70 -7.24
N MET A 37 28.24 9.06 -6.11
CA MET A 37 27.23 8.80 -5.08
C MET A 37 27.22 9.91 -4.03
N THR A 38 26.03 10.26 -3.54
CA THR A 38 25.81 11.16 -2.42
C THR A 38 24.87 10.50 -1.40
N GLN A 39 24.81 11.04 -0.18
CA GLN A 39 23.78 10.68 0.79
C GLN A 39 22.60 11.65 0.65
N ALA A 40 21.39 11.10 0.58
CA ALA A 40 20.15 11.86 0.62
C ALA A 40 19.42 11.56 1.94
N LYS A 41 18.85 12.58 2.57
CA LYS A 41 18.04 12.40 3.77
C LYS A 41 16.75 11.66 3.42
N VAL A 42 16.35 10.72 4.28
CA VAL A 42 15.03 10.08 4.16
C VAL A 42 13.93 11.15 4.32
N PRO A 43 12.92 11.19 3.43
CA PRO A 43 11.82 12.16 3.53
C PRO A 43 11.11 12.06 4.88
N HIS A 44 10.67 13.21 5.41
CA HIS A 44 9.88 13.23 6.66
C HIS A 44 8.55 12.46 6.54
N THR A 45 8.02 12.34 5.32
CA THR A 45 6.80 11.58 5.00
C THR A 45 7.02 10.06 4.87
N ALA A 46 8.25 9.56 5.06
CA ALA A 46 8.55 8.15 4.83
C ALA A 46 7.81 7.21 5.79
N ALA A 47 7.60 7.63 7.04
CA ALA A 47 6.86 6.85 8.04
C ALA A 47 5.39 6.71 7.64
N GLN A 48 4.75 7.83 7.32
CA GLN A 48 3.39 7.88 6.77
C GLN A 48 3.27 7.00 5.53
N THR A 49 4.16 7.20 4.56
CA THR A 49 4.14 6.49 3.26
C THR A 49 4.23 4.97 3.45
N LEU A 50 5.08 4.51 4.38
CA LEU A 50 5.22 3.10 4.73
C LEU A 50 3.97 2.56 5.43
N ALA A 51 3.48 3.28 6.45
CA ALA A 51 2.32 2.88 7.23
C ALA A 51 1.06 2.75 6.36
N GLU A 52 0.80 3.74 5.52
CA GLU A 52 -0.31 3.74 4.57
C GLU A 52 -0.26 2.55 3.61
N GLY A 53 0.93 2.30 3.04
CA GLY A 53 1.14 1.21 2.09
C GLY A 53 0.92 -0.17 2.71
N GLU A 54 1.53 -0.42 3.87
CA GLU A 54 1.43 -1.71 4.56
C GLU A 54 0.03 -1.97 5.12
N PHE A 55 -0.62 -0.94 5.68
CA PHE A 55 -2.00 -1.06 6.12
C PHE A 55 -2.93 -1.44 4.96
N ASN A 56 -2.78 -0.77 3.82
CA ASN A 56 -3.58 -1.05 2.63
C ASN A 56 -3.34 -2.47 2.08
N ARG A 57 -2.09 -2.95 2.10
CA ARG A 57 -1.75 -4.34 1.72
C ARG A 57 -2.44 -5.36 2.61
N LEU A 58 -2.39 -5.15 3.93
CA LEU A 58 -3.03 -6.04 4.89
C LEU A 58 -4.56 -6.03 4.75
N TYR A 59 -5.15 -4.85 4.56
CA TYR A 59 -6.57 -4.70 4.28
C TYR A 59 -6.98 -5.45 3.00
N ALA A 60 -6.28 -5.22 1.89
CA ALA A 60 -6.58 -5.88 0.62
C ALA A 60 -6.43 -7.41 0.72
N ARG A 61 -5.41 -7.89 1.42
CA ARG A 61 -5.22 -9.31 1.71
C ARG A 61 -6.38 -9.89 2.51
N GLY A 62 -6.78 -9.21 3.59
CA GLY A 62 -7.89 -9.63 4.45
C GLY A 62 -9.22 -9.67 3.70
N LEU A 63 -9.52 -8.61 2.94
CA LEU A 63 -10.76 -8.51 2.16
C LEU A 63 -10.83 -9.56 1.06
N SER A 64 -9.74 -9.81 0.34
CA SER A 64 -9.67 -10.88 -0.66
C SER A 64 -9.81 -12.26 -0.05
N SER A 65 -9.20 -12.51 1.12
CA SER A 65 -9.39 -13.77 1.84
C SER A 65 -10.85 -14.00 2.22
N ARG A 66 -11.53 -12.95 2.69
CA ARG A 66 -12.95 -12.98 3.01
C ARG A 66 -13.80 -13.21 1.76
N ALA A 67 -13.57 -12.45 0.68
CA ALA A 67 -14.30 -12.58 -0.58
C ALA A 67 -14.24 -14.00 -1.13
N LYS A 68 -13.04 -14.62 -1.11
CA LYS A 68 -12.84 -16.02 -1.49
C LYS A 68 -13.66 -16.98 -0.62
N ALA A 69 -13.64 -16.80 0.70
CA ALA A 69 -14.38 -17.66 1.62
C ALA A 69 -15.91 -17.54 1.44
N GLU A 70 -16.40 -16.36 1.07
CA GLU A 70 -17.82 -16.09 0.80
C GLU A 70 -18.25 -16.44 -0.64
N GLY A 71 -17.34 -16.94 -1.49
CA GLY A 71 -17.63 -17.28 -2.88
C GLY A 71 -17.87 -16.06 -3.80
N ILE A 72 -17.43 -14.87 -3.37
CA ILE A 72 -17.51 -13.63 -4.15
C ILE A 72 -16.48 -13.69 -5.27
N LYS A 73 -16.93 -13.67 -6.53
CA LYS A 73 -16.06 -13.85 -7.70
C LYS A 73 -15.09 -12.70 -7.96
N PHE A 74 -15.46 -11.48 -7.57
CA PHE A 74 -14.70 -10.28 -7.88
C PHE A 74 -14.72 -9.28 -6.74
N VAL A 75 -13.65 -8.51 -6.64
CA VAL A 75 -13.58 -7.25 -5.90
C VAL A 75 -13.31 -6.11 -6.86
N GLU A 76 -13.66 -4.89 -6.49
CA GLU A 76 -13.50 -3.71 -7.35
C GLU A 76 -12.53 -2.72 -6.72
N ALA A 77 -11.58 -2.22 -7.52
CA ALA A 77 -10.71 -1.14 -7.07
C ALA A 77 -11.45 0.20 -7.01
N TYR A 78 -11.26 0.95 -5.95
CA TYR A 78 -11.87 2.26 -5.74
C TYR A 78 -10.94 3.19 -4.96
N ARG A 79 -11.26 4.49 -4.95
CA ARG A 79 -10.54 5.49 -4.16
C ARG A 79 -11.10 5.56 -2.74
N ALA A 80 -10.30 5.10 -1.77
CA ALA A 80 -10.62 5.17 -0.36
C ALA A 80 -10.11 6.46 0.31
N ARG A 81 -9.13 7.15 -0.30
CA ARG A 81 -8.55 8.39 0.22
C ARG A 81 -8.50 9.47 -0.83
N TYR A 82 -8.78 10.71 -0.42
CA TYR A 82 -8.60 11.88 -1.26
C TYR A 82 -7.11 12.01 -1.65
N SER A 83 -6.84 12.36 -2.90
CA SER A 83 -5.50 12.79 -3.30
C SER A 83 -5.65 13.93 -4.30
N GLU A 84 -5.01 15.05 -4.01
CA GLU A 84 -5.12 16.28 -4.81
C GLU A 84 -4.57 16.10 -6.23
N ASN A 85 -3.42 15.41 -6.36
CA ASN A 85 -2.75 15.15 -7.63
C ASN A 85 -2.58 13.63 -7.84
N PRO A 86 -3.67 12.93 -8.20
CA PRO A 86 -3.64 11.48 -8.39
C PRO A 86 -2.82 11.11 -9.62
N ARG A 87 -1.97 10.09 -9.50
CA ARG A 87 -1.20 9.58 -10.63
C ARG A 87 -2.14 8.95 -11.67
N PRO A 88 -1.90 9.13 -12.98
CA PRO A 88 -2.75 8.58 -14.03
C PRO A 88 -2.97 7.06 -13.92
N GLU A 89 -1.93 6.31 -13.56
CA GLU A 89 -1.99 4.86 -13.38
C GLU A 89 -2.95 4.45 -12.25
N SER A 90 -2.95 5.21 -11.15
CA SER A 90 -3.87 5.00 -10.02
C SER A 90 -5.31 5.35 -10.38
N GLN A 91 -5.54 6.28 -11.31
CA GLN A 91 -6.90 6.56 -11.81
C GLN A 91 -7.39 5.47 -12.76
N ALA A 92 -6.50 4.97 -13.62
CA ALA A 92 -6.82 3.97 -14.63
C ALA A 92 -7.26 2.62 -14.04
N ILE A 93 -7.05 2.38 -12.75
CA ILE A 93 -7.46 1.14 -12.08
C ILE A 93 -8.83 1.23 -11.40
N ILE A 94 -9.36 2.43 -11.14
CA ILE A 94 -10.65 2.60 -10.48
C ILE A 94 -11.76 1.94 -11.32
N GLY A 95 -12.62 1.18 -10.65
CA GLY A 95 -13.72 0.43 -11.28
C GLY A 95 -13.30 -0.89 -11.92
N LYS A 96 -11.99 -1.17 -12.03
CA LYS A 96 -11.52 -2.49 -12.49
C LYS A 96 -11.86 -3.57 -11.46
N LYS A 97 -12.19 -4.75 -11.97
CA LYS A 97 -12.54 -5.93 -11.19
C LYS A 97 -11.38 -6.91 -11.19
N PHE A 98 -11.14 -7.52 -10.04
CA PHE A 98 -10.06 -8.47 -9.81
C PHE A 98 -10.59 -9.72 -9.13
N ARG A 99 -10.01 -10.88 -9.43
CA ARG A 99 -10.32 -12.09 -8.66
C ARG A 99 -9.61 -12.01 -7.31
N PRO A 100 -10.28 -12.35 -6.19
CA PRO A 100 -9.64 -12.36 -4.88
C PRO A 100 -8.37 -13.23 -4.83
N GLU A 101 -8.37 -14.36 -5.53
CA GLU A 101 -7.23 -15.29 -5.60
C GLU A 101 -6.00 -14.66 -6.25
N GLU A 102 -6.20 -13.88 -7.31
CA GLU A 102 -5.12 -13.20 -8.03
C GLU A 102 -4.44 -12.15 -7.13
N ILE A 103 -5.23 -11.39 -6.37
CA ILE A 103 -4.70 -10.42 -5.40
C ILE A 103 -3.92 -11.12 -4.28
N LEU A 104 -4.45 -12.24 -3.76
CA LEU A 104 -3.78 -13.00 -2.70
C LEU A 104 -2.44 -13.59 -3.17
N GLU A 105 -2.39 -14.05 -4.42
CA GLU A 105 -1.17 -14.57 -5.03
C GLU A 105 -0.15 -13.46 -5.28
N ASP A 106 -0.58 -12.34 -5.84
CA ASP A 106 0.28 -11.18 -6.13
C ASP A 106 0.90 -10.61 -4.85
N LEU A 107 0.09 -10.40 -3.80
CA LEU A 107 0.59 -9.93 -2.49
C LEU A 107 1.55 -10.91 -1.82
N ARG A 108 1.39 -12.21 -2.05
CA ARG A 108 2.31 -13.24 -1.52
C ARG A 108 3.64 -13.21 -2.25
N ASN A 109 3.62 -13.01 -3.56
CA ASN A 109 4.82 -13.05 -4.40
C ASN A 109 5.61 -11.73 -4.37
N ASN A 110 4.98 -10.63 -3.96
CA ASN A 110 5.58 -9.29 -3.97
C ASN A 110 5.58 -8.63 -2.57
N PRO A 111 6.28 -9.21 -1.55
CA PRO A 111 6.35 -8.61 -0.23
C PRO A 111 7.14 -7.30 -0.24
N GLY A 112 6.57 -6.22 0.30
CA GLY A 112 7.25 -4.92 0.44
C GLY A 112 7.57 -4.18 -0.87
N VAL A 113 7.09 -4.66 -2.02
CA VAL A 113 7.31 -4.04 -3.34
C VAL A 113 6.01 -3.96 -4.12
N ASP A 114 5.88 -2.98 -5.02
CA ASP A 114 4.67 -2.73 -5.81
C ASP A 114 4.10 -4.01 -6.43
N THR A 115 2.80 -4.19 -6.28
CA THR A 115 2.04 -5.37 -6.76
C THR A 115 1.93 -5.35 -8.28
N ALA A 116 2.04 -6.51 -8.94
CA ALA A 116 1.94 -6.60 -10.40
C ALA A 116 0.54 -6.24 -10.92
N LEU A 117 -0.51 -6.48 -10.12
CA LEU A 117 -1.90 -6.11 -10.43
C LEU A 117 -2.19 -4.63 -10.18
N GLY A 118 -1.26 -3.90 -9.55
CA GLY A 118 -1.48 -2.52 -9.11
C GLY A 118 -2.53 -2.41 -8.01
N VAL A 119 -2.75 -3.45 -7.21
CA VAL A 119 -3.68 -3.43 -6.07
C VAL A 119 -3.01 -4.03 -4.82
N PRO A 120 -2.69 -3.18 -3.82
CA PRO A 120 -2.79 -1.72 -3.85
C PRO A 120 -1.72 -1.07 -4.75
N PRO A 121 -2.04 0.01 -5.49
CA PRO A 121 -1.10 0.64 -6.41
C PRO A 121 -0.13 1.52 -5.61
N GLY A 122 0.96 0.94 -5.15
CA GLY A 122 2.06 1.64 -4.47
C GLY A 122 1.66 2.61 -3.35
N PRO A 123 2.63 3.36 -2.82
CA PRO A 123 2.36 4.33 -1.77
C PRO A 123 1.60 5.55 -2.28
N ASN A 124 0.76 6.15 -1.43
CA ASN A 124 0.07 7.43 -1.64
C ASN A 124 -0.92 7.46 -2.83
N SER A 125 -1.37 6.32 -3.36
CA SER A 125 -2.39 6.28 -4.43
C SER A 125 -3.80 6.56 -3.94
N GLY A 126 -4.07 6.28 -2.67
CA GLY A 126 -5.41 6.34 -2.08
C GLY A 126 -6.39 5.31 -2.65
N ILE A 127 -5.90 4.28 -3.36
CA ILE A 127 -6.71 3.24 -3.98
C ILE A 127 -6.66 1.97 -3.14
N THR A 128 -7.81 1.34 -2.95
CA THR A 128 -7.92 0.00 -2.36
C THR A 128 -9.07 -0.76 -3.04
N ILE A 129 -9.50 -1.89 -2.47
CA ILE A 129 -10.58 -2.73 -3.00
C ILE A 129 -11.82 -2.71 -2.11
N LYS A 130 -12.98 -2.90 -2.72
CA LYS A 130 -14.26 -3.14 -2.05
C LYS A 130 -14.90 -4.42 -2.56
N LEU A 131 -15.74 -5.05 -1.75
CA LEU A 131 -16.62 -6.11 -2.20
C LEU A 131 -17.64 -5.54 -3.19
N ILE A 132 -17.93 -6.28 -4.25
CA ILE A 132 -19.10 -6.03 -5.10
C ILE A 132 -20.17 -7.04 -4.73
N LYS A 133 -21.39 -6.55 -4.52
CA LYS A 133 -22.58 -7.40 -4.32
C LYS A 133 -23.11 -7.88 -5.66
#